data_AF-A0A8C0DT28-F1
#
_entry.id   AF-A0A8C0DT28-F1
#
_cell.length_a   1.000
_cell.length_b   1.000
_cell.length_c   1.000
_cell.angle_alpha   90.00
_cell.angle_beta   90.00
_cell.angle_gamma   90.00
#
_symmetry.space_group_name_H-M   'P 1'
#
loop_
_entity.id
_entity.type
_entity.pdbx_description
1 polymer ?
#
loop_
_entity_poly.entity_id
_entity_poly.type
_entity_poly.pdbx_seq_one_letter_code
_entity_poly.pdbx_strand_id
1 'polypeptide(L)'
;MVISFYYGGRLVGQSTTTCPEGCRLSLGQPGLPGGRLCGPEGLELVRFPPADAIPSERQRQVTRKLFGHLERGVLLHSSRQGVLVKRLCQGRVFYSGNAAAGRGGPNKLERDEVVKVFDTSQFFRELQQFYNSQSRLPDSRVVLCFGEEFPDMTPLRSKLILVQIEQLYVRQLVEEAGKSCSAGSMMQAPEEPPPDQVFRVFPDVCASHQRPFFRENQQITV
;
A
#
# COMPACT_ATOMS: atom_id res chain seq x y z
N MET A 1 -2.40 -10.66 -10.06
CA MET A 1 -2.30 -9.59 -9.04
C MET A 1 -2.14 -8.24 -9.73
N VAL A 2 -2.62 -7.17 -9.10
CA VAL A 2 -2.38 -5.78 -9.49
C VAL A 2 -1.24 -5.24 -8.63
N ILE A 3 -0.34 -4.49 -9.24
CA ILE A 3 0.87 -3.93 -8.64
C ILE A 3 0.85 -2.43 -8.95
N SER A 4 0.77 -1.58 -7.92
CA SER A 4 0.68 -0.12 -8.05
C SER A 4 1.88 0.55 -7.40
N PHE A 5 2.58 1.39 -8.14
CA PHE A 5 3.82 2.05 -7.73
C PHE A 5 3.54 3.49 -7.30
N TYR A 6 4.03 3.88 -6.13
CA TYR A 6 3.88 5.22 -5.58
C TYR A 6 5.24 5.82 -5.23
N TYR A 7 5.50 7.04 -5.68
CA TYR A 7 6.65 7.83 -5.26
C TYR A 7 6.18 9.09 -4.52
N GLY A 8 6.54 9.25 -3.24
CA GLY A 8 6.10 10.38 -2.43
C GLY A 8 4.58 10.46 -2.33
N GLY A 9 3.93 9.31 -2.11
CA GLY A 9 2.47 9.17 -2.10
C GLY A 9 1.76 9.29 -3.45
N ARG A 10 2.44 9.69 -4.53
CA ARG A 10 1.81 9.83 -5.86
C ARG A 10 1.88 8.53 -6.62
N LEU A 11 0.74 8.04 -7.11
CA LEU A 11 0.67 6.92 -8.06
C LEU A 11 1.41 7.33 -9.35
N VAL A 12 2.44 6.56 -9.71
CA VAL A 12 3.32 6.82 -10.88
C VAL A 12 3.25 5.72 -11.94
N GLY A 13 2.66 4.57 -11.61
CA GLY A 13 2.46 3.48 -12.55
C GLY A 13 1.67 2.33 -11.93
N GLN A 14 1.07 1.51 -12.78
CA GLN A 14 0.36 0.29 -12.40
C GLN A 14 0.69 -0.82 -13.40
N SER A 15 0.70 -2.06 -12.94
CA SER A 15 0.89 -3.25 -13.77
C SER A 15 0.03 -4.39 -13.24
N THR A 16 -0.45 -5.24 -14.14
CA THR A 16 -1.25 -6.42 -13.79
C THR A 16 -0.55 -7.64 -14.36
N THR A 17 -0.30 -8.63 -13.50
CA THR A 17 0.31 -9.91 -13.88
C THR A 17 -0.62 -11.07 -13.54
N THR A 18 -0.70 -12.02 -14.45
CA THR A 18 -1.38 -13.31 -14.35
C THR A 18 -0.41 -14.49 -14.48
N CYS A 19 0.90 -14.23 -14.49
CA CYS A 19 1.95 -15.26 -14.60
C CYS A 19 1.88 -16.20 -13.38
N PRO A 20 1.63 -17.51 -13.56
CA PRO A 20 1.47 -18.44 -12.45
C PRO A 20 2.78 -18.73 -11.69
N GLU A 21 3.92 -18.62 -12.37
CA GLU A 21 5.26 -18.70 -11.77
C GLU A 21 5.48 -17.53 -10.80
N GLY A 22 4.93 -16.36 -11.13
CA GLY A 22 5.07 -15.12 -10.38
C GLY A 22 5.73 -14.01 -11.21
N CYS A 23 6.21 -12.97 -10.53
CA CYS A 23 6.90 -11.86 -11.18
C CYS A 23 8.08 -11.33 -10.37
N ARG A 24 8.97 -10.59 -11.04
CA ARG A 24 10.11 -9.91 -10.41
C ARG A 24 9.95 -8.39 -10.57
N LEU A 25 9.85 -7.69 -9.44
CA LEU A 25 9.98 -6.24 -9.37
C LEU A 25 11.46 -5.87 -9.51
N SER A 26 11.87 -5.21 -10.59
CA SER A 26 13.23 -4.64 -10.72
C SER A 26 13.25 -3.50 -11.74
N LEU A 27 14.40 -2.87 -11.96
CA LEU A 27 14.53 -1.82 -13.00
C LEU A 27 14.66 -2.39 -14.41
N GLY A 28 14.85 -3.72 -14.53
CA GLY A 28 15.28 -4.39 -15.75
C GLY A 28 16.79 -4.24 -15.99
N GLN A 29 17.34 -5.10 -16.85
CA GLN A 29 18.71 -4.92 -17.35
C GLN A 29 18.71 -4.00 -18.59
N PRO A 30 19.71 -3.13 -18.76
CA PRO A 30 19.95 -2.44 -20.02
C PRO A 30 20.13 -3.47 -21.16
N GLY A 31 19.44 -3.28 -22.28
CA GLY A 31 19.67 -4.06 -23.51
C GLY A 31 18.60 -5.08 -23.90
N LEU A 32 17.64 -5.44 -23.03
CA LEU A 32 16.51 -6.30 -23.44
C LEU A 32 15.25 -5.47 -23.78
N PRO A 33 14.74 -5.56 -25.02
CA PRO A 33 13.62 -4.73 -25.49
C PRO A 33 12.32 -5.00 -24.73
N GLY A 34 11.42 -4.01 -24.74
CA GLY A 34 10.19 -4.01 -23.96
C GLY A 34 9.16 -5.03 -24.43
N GLY A 35 9.22 -6.24 -23.87
CA GLY A 35 8.13 -7.22 -23.89
C GLY A 35 7.80 -7.73 -22.48
N ARG A 36 6.73 -8.54 -22.37
CA ARG A 36 6.49 -9.40 -21.20
C ARG A 36 7.49 -10.55 -21.21
N LEU A 37 8.74 -10.22 -20.87
CA LEU A 37 9.82 -11.19 -20.81
C LEU A 37 9.63 -12.04 -19.55
N CYS A 38 9.24 -13.29 -19.74
CA CYS A 38 9.58 -14.34 -18.79
C CYS A 38 11.11 -14.38 -18.71
N GLY A 39 11.67 -14.20 -17.51
CA GLY A 39 13.09 -14.46 -17.30
C GLY A 39 13.43 -15.94 -17.54
N PRO A 40 14.72 -16.32 -17.50
CA PRO A 40 15.11 -17.74 -17.60
C PRO A 40 14.48 -18.64 -16.52
N GLU A 41 13.93 -18.05 -15.44
CA GLU A 41 13.19 -18.71 -14.36
C GLU A 41 11.66 -18.75 -14.60
N GLY A 42 11.16 -18.37 -15.78
CA GLY A 42 9.73 -18.29 -16.12
C GLY A 42 9.00 -17.04 -15.60
N LEU A 43 9.56 -16.35 -14.60
CA LEU A 43 8.97 -15.18 -13.92
C LEU A 43 8.80 -13.96 -14.84
N GLU A 44 7.63 -13.31 -14.79
CA GLU A 44 7.38 -12.07 -15.52
C GLU A 44 8.17 -10.88 -14.95
N LEU A 45 8.88 -10.14 -15.79
CA LEU A 45 9.58 -8.91 -15.37
C LEU A 45 8.61 -7.72 -15.28
N VAL A 46 8.35 -7.24 -14.06
CA VAL A 46 7.59 -5.99 -13.81
C VAL A 46 8.59 -4.88 -13.46
N ARG A 47 8.62 -3.84 -14.30
CA ARG A 47 9.59 -2.74 -14.16
C ARG A 47 9.11 -1.65 -13.20
N PHE A 48 9.99 -1.14 -12.35
CA PHE A 48 9.73 0.12 -11.63
C PHE A 48 9.62 1.28 -12.63
N PRO A 49 8.66 2.20 -12.47
CA PRO A 49 8.62 3.45 -13.24
C PRO A 49 9.93 4.26 -13.12
N PRO A 50 10.32 5.03 -14.15
CA PRO A 50 11.51 5.88 -14.07
C PRO A 50 11.34 6.99 -13.02
N ALA A 51 12.43 7.33 -12.34
CA ALA A 51 12.42 8.37 -11.31
C ALA A 51 12.07 9.77 -11.86
N ASP A 52 12.15 9.98 -13.17
CA ASP A 52 11.85 11.26 -13.83
C ASP A 52 10.37 11.68 -13.66
N ALA A 53 9.48 10.74 -13.36
CA ALA A 53 8.09 10.99 -12.96
C ALA A 53 7.96 11.75 -11.61
N ILE A 54 9.02 11.84 -10.81
CA ILE A 54 9.04 12.52 -9.52
C ILE A 54 9.28 14.02 -9.75
N PRO A 55 8.39 14.94 -9.33
CA PRO A 55 8.60 16.38 -9.53
C PRO A 55 9.68 17.00 -8.64
N SER A 56 9.80 16.52 -7.40
CA SER A 56 10.79 17.02 -6.43
C SER A 56 12.19 16.52 -6.80
N GLU A 57 13.08 17.41 -7.23
CA GLU A 57 14.45 17.04 -7.62
C GLU A 57 15.22 16.40 -6.46
N ARG A 58 15.04 16.87 -5.22
CA ARG A 58 15.62 16.23 -4.02
C ARG A 58 15.17 14.78 -3.87
N GLN A 59 13.86 14.51 -4.01
CA GLN A 59 13.33 13.15 -3.92
C GLN A 59 13.79 12.30 -5.11
N ARG A 60 13.82 12.87 -6.32
CA ARG A 60 14.27 12.23 -7.55
C ARG A 60 15.72 11.73 -7.41
N GLN A 61 16.62 12.55 -6.88
CA GLN A 61 18.02 12.17 -6.63
C GLN A 61 18.15 11.04 -5.61
N VAL A 62 17.41 11.09 -4.50
CA VAL A 62 17.40 10.01 -3.49
C VAL A 62 16.85 8.71 -4.09
N THR A 63 15.78 8.79 -4.89
CA THR A 63 15.17 7.64 -5.57
C THR A 63 16.14 7.01 -6.59
N ARG A 64 16.84 7.82 -7.40
CA ARG A 64 17.88 7.35 -8.32
C ARG A 64 19.04 6.65 -7.61
N LYS A 65 19.44 7.12 -6.41
CA LYS A 65 20.45 6.42 -5.58
C LYS A 65 19.93 5.08 -5.08
N LEU A 66 18.71 5.06 -4.52
CA LEU A 66 18.07 3.83 -4.05
C LEU A 66 17.91 2.79 -5.17
N PHE A 67 17.56 3.22 -6.39
CA PHE A 67 17.46 2.37 -7.57
C PHE A 67 18.72 1.54 -7.85
N GLY A 68 19.93 2.09 -7.68
CA GLY A 68 21.18 1.34 -7.81
C GLY A 68 21.31 0.16 -6.83
N HIS A 69 20.55 0.16 -5.73
CA HIS A 69 20.49 -0.95 -4.77
C HIS A 69 19.32 -1.93 -5.03
N LEU A 70 18.48 -1.68 -6.05
CA LEU A 70 17.28 -2.48 -6.37
C LEU A 70 17.43 -3.41 -7.59
N GLU A 71 18.62 -3.51 -8.20
CA GLU A 71 18.86 -4.28 -9.44
C GLU A 71 18.44 -5.77 -9.36
N ARG A 72 18.88 -6.49 -8.30
CA ARG A 72 18.43 -7.88 -8.05
C ARG A 72 16.92 -7.98 -7.79
N GLY A 73 16.28 -6.89 -7.35
CA GLY A 73 14.83 -6.79 -7.23
C GLY A 73 14.19 -7.60 -6.10
N VAL A 74 12.88 -7.81 -6.24
CA VAL A 74 12.05 -8.59 -5.32
C VAL A 74 11.17 -9.54 -6.13
N LEU A 75 11.13 -10.81 -5.76
CA LEU A 75 10.21 -11.78 -6.37
C LEU A 75 8.87 -11.75 -5.64
N LEU A 76 7.78 -11.80 -6.40
CA LEU A 76 6.40 -11.92 -5.92
C LEU A 76 5.78 -13.18 -6.52
N HIS A 77 5.18 -14.02 -5.69
CA HIS A 77 4.38 -15.15 -6.14
C HIS A 77 2.97 -15.06 -5.53
N SER A 78 1.94 -15.22 -6.36
CA SER A 78 0.54 -15.11 -5.94
C SER A 78 -0.21 -16.39 -6.25
N SER A 79 -0.70 -17.06 -5.21
CA SER A 79 -1.45 -18.32 -5.31
C SER A 79 -2.77 -18.24 -4.56
N ARG A 80 -3.56 -19.33 -4.59
CA ARG A 80 -4.80 -19.47 -3.80
C ARG A 80 -4.55 -19.42 -2.28
N GLN A 81 -3.33 -19.62 -1.82
CA GLN A 81 -2.96 -19.57 -0.40
C GLN A 81 -2.57 -18.16 0.06
N GLY A 82 -2.30 -17.24 -0.88
CA GLY A 82 -1.95 -15.85 -0.62
C GLY A 82 -0.78 -15.34 -1.46
N VAL A 83 -0.01 -14.41 -0.89
CA VAL A 83 1.14 -13.78 -1.57
C VAL A 83 2.43 -14.07 -0.80
N LEU A 84 3.42 -14.58 -1.52
CA LEU A 84 4.78 -14.81 -1.06
C LEU A 84 5.72 -13.77 -1.68
N VAL A 85 6.72 -13.34 -0.91
CA VAL A 85 7.73 -12.36 -1.31
C VAL A 85 9.12 -12.88 -0.98
N LYS A 86 10.08 -12.74 -1.91
CA LYS A 86 11.50 -12.99 -1.67
C LYS A 86 12.34 -11.79 -2.08
N ARG A 87 13.05 -11.19 -1.13
CA ARG A 87 13.91 -10.01 -1.37
C ARG A 87 15.28 -10.46 -1.88
N LEU A 88 15.66 -10.03 -3.08
CA LEU A 88 17.00 -10.29 -3.65
C LEU A 88 17.88 -9.03 -3.67
N CYS A 89 17.28 -7.84 -3.67
CA CYS A 89 17.95 -6.56 -3.75
C CYS A 89 18.90 -6.26 -2.57
N GLN A 90 19.85 -5.36 -2.81
CA GLN A 90 20.74 -4.87 -1.77
C GLN A 90 19.98 -3.97 -0.79
N GLY A 91 19.17 -3.04 -1.32
CA GLY A 91 18.36 -2.10 -0.56
C GLY A 91 17.44 -2.80 0.45
N ARG A 92 17.16 -2.12 1.58
CA ARG A 92 16.21 -2.60 2.58
C ARG A 92 14.79 -2.57 2.00
N VAL A 93 14.00 -3.60 2.27
CA VAL A 93 12.58 -3.66 1.91
C VAL A 93 11.81 -4.07 3.16
N PHE A 94 10.71 -3.38 3.41
CA PHE A 94 9.82 -3.58 4.54
C PHE A 94 8.39 -3.82 4.03
N TYR A 95 7.51 -4.38 4.85
CA TYR A 95 6.16 -4.74 4.40
C TYR A 95 5.03 -4.53 5.43
N SER A 96 3.81 -4.43 4.91
CA SER A 96 2.57 -4.66 5.65
C SER A 96 1.65 -5.57 4.83
N GLY A 97 0.78 -6.29 5.52
CA GLY A 97 -0.23 -7.19 4.97
C GLY A 97 -0.81 -8.06 6.10
N ASN A 98 -1.91 -8.77 5.87
CA ASN A 98 -2.63 -9.47 6.93
C ASN A 98 -1.83 -10.61 7.59
N ALA A 99 -0.83 -11.17 6.90
CA ALA A 99 0.08 -12.20 7.41
C ALA A 99 1.32 -11.64 8.14
N ALA A 100 1.46 -10.31 8.28
CA ALA A 100 2.57 -9.72 9.02
C ALA A 100 2.51 -10.08 10.51
N ALA A 101 3.64 -10.48 11.10
CA ALA A 101 3.71 -11.09 12.44
C ALA A 101 3.43 -10.14 13.63
N GLY A 102 2.86 -8.95 13.41
CA GLY A 102 2.33 -8.06 14.46
C GLY A 102 3.32 -7.59 15.52
N ARG A 103 4.63 -7.61 15.26
CA ARG A 103 5.70 -7.50 16.28
C ARG A 103 5.93 -6.10 16.88
N GLY A 104 4.96 -5.19 16.79
CA GLY A 104 5.03 -3.84 17.38
C GLY A 104 6.08 -2.90 16.77
N GLY A 105 6.68 -3.25 15.63
CA GLY A 105 7.72 -2.47 14.94
C GLY A 105 7.81 -2.78 13.45
N PRO A 106 8.79 -2.20 12.73
CA PRO A 106 8.95 -2.35 11.29
C PRO A 106 9.13 -3.82 10.85
N ASN A 107 8.35 -4.28 9.86
CA ASN A 107 8.48 -5.63 9.32
C ASN A 107 9.49 -5.65 8.17
N LYS A 108 10.77 -5.87 8.49
CA LYS A 108 11.84 -6.01 7.49
C LYS A 108 11.74 -7.35 6.76
N LEU A 109 11.99 -7.35 5.45
CA LEU A 109 12.27 -8.56 4.69
C LEU A 109 13.77 -8.85 4.73
N GLU A 110 14.15 -9.99 5.29
CA GLU A 110 15.53 -10.46 5.17
C GLU A 110 15.84 -10.92 3.75
N ARG A 111 17.13 -10.88 3.40
CA ARG A 111 17.56 -11.14 2.03
C ARG A 111 17.58 -12.65 1.78
N ASP A 112 17.13 -13.03 0.60
CA ASP A 112 17.04 -14.40 0.09
C ASP A 112 16.10 -15.35 0.88
N GLU A 113 15.42 -14.87 1.92
CA GLU A 113 14.30 -15.54 2.61
C GLU A 113 12.95 -15.37 1.87
N VAL A 114 12.06 -16.35 2.02
CA VAL A 114 10.68 -16.33 1.50
C VAL A 114 9.71 -16.02 2.62
N VAL A 115 8.97 -14.93 2.50
CA VAL A 115 8.01 -14.45 3.52
C VAL A 115 6.59 -14.45 2.95
N LYS A 116 5.64 -15.00 3.71
CA LYS A 116 4.21 -14.87 3.42
C LYS A 116 3.72 -13.52 3.93
N VAL A 117 3.32 -12.65 3.01
CA VAL A 117 2.88 -11.27 3.32
C VAL A 117 1.36 -11.11 3.27
N PHE A 118 0.68 -12.03 2.58
CA PHE A 118 -0.78 -12.14 2.56
C PHE A 118 -1.20 -13.59 2.75
N ASP A 119 -2.22 -13.82 3.58
CA ASP A 119 -2.87 -15.12 3.77
C ASP A 119 -4.34 -15.03 3.35
N THR A 120 -4.68 -15.76 2.29
CA THR A 120 -6.05 -15.79 1.73
C THR A 120 -7.05 -16.44 2.68
N SER A 121 -6.65 -17.47 3.43
CA SER A 121 -7.54 -18.16 4.37
C SER A 121 -7.85 -17.26 5.57
N GLN A 122 -6.89 -16.45 6.03
CA GLN A 122 -7.14 -15.41 7.03
C GLN A 122 -8.11 -14.35 6.51
N PHE A 123 -7.87 -13.81 5.31
CA PHE A 123 -8.77 -12.82 4.69
C PHE A 123 -10.22 -13.33 4.62
N PHE A 124 -10.45 -14.58 4.23
CA PHE A 124 -11.80 -15.15 4.19
C PHE A 124 -12.46 -15.29 5.57
N ARG A 125 -11.70 -15.61 6.63
CA ARG A 125 -12.24 -15.63 8.01
C ARG A 125 -12.66 -14.23 8.46
N GLU A 126 -11.83 -13.22 8.19
CA GLU A 126 -12.13 -11.81 8.50
C GLU A 126 -13.32 -11.29 7.67
N LEU A 127 -13.44 -11.69 6.41
CA LEU A 127 -14.58 -11.35 5.55
C LEU A 127 -15.89 -12.03 6.03
N GLN A 128 -15.83 -13.26 6.54
CA GLN A 128 -16.99 -13.91 7.13
C GLN A 128 -17.42 -13.22 8.44
N GLN A 129 -16.47 -12.78 9.26
CA GLN A 129 -16.76 -11.98 10.47
C GLN A 129 -17.42 -10.65 10.12
N PHE A 130 -16.94 -9.97 9.07
CA PHE A 130 -17.54 -8.74 8.54
C PHE A 130 -19.04 -8.89 8.27
N TYR A 131 -19.45 -9.93 7.55
CA TYR A 131 -20.87 -10.19 7.27
C TYR A 131 -21.67 -10.61 8.51
N ASN A 132 -21.07 -11.35 9.44
CA ASN A 132 -21.77 -11.87 10.63
C ASN A 132 -21.97 -10.82 11.73
N SER A 133 -21.04 -9.89 11.91
CA SER A 133 -21.01 -9.00 13.09
C SER A 133 -20.81 -7.51 12.76
N GLN A 134 -21.03 -7.10 11.50
CA GLN A 134 -20.80 -5.73 11.02
C GLN A 134 -19.42 -5.17 11.44
N SER A 135 -18.38 -6.01 11.40
CA SER A 135 -17.02 -5.57 11.75
C SER A 135 -16.45 -4.61 10.70
N ARG A 136 -15.22 -4.16 10.90
CA ARG A 136 -14.48 -3.50 9.81
C ARG A 136 -14.23 -4.50 8.68
N LEU A 137 -14.32 -4.04 7.43
CA LEU A 137 -13.94 -4.78 6.23
C LEU A 137 -12.43 -5.17 6.29
N PRO A 138 -12.05 -6.42 5.97
CA PRO A 138 -10.64 -6.82 5.92
C PRO A 138 -9.83 -6.05 4.88
N ASP A 139 -8.54 -5.88 5.14
CA ASP A 139 -7.62 -5.22 4.20
C ASP A 139 -7.15 -6.23 3.13
N SER A 140 -7.37 -5.89 1.85
CA SER A 140 -6.91 -6.65 0.69
C SER A 140 -5.43 -6.40 0.35
N ARG A 141 -4.81 -5.39 0.94
CA ARG A 141 -3.57 -4.80 0.44
C ARG A 141 -2.34 -5.33 1.16
N VAL A 142 -1.36 -5.68 0.36
CA VAL A 142 0.04 -5.74 0.76
C VAL A 142 0.70 -4.44 0.34
N VAL A 143 1.54 -3.85 1.20
CA VAL A 143 2.38 -2.71 0.83
C VAL A 143 3.83 -3.06 1.09
N LEU A 144 4.68 -2.91 0.08
CA LEU A 144 6.13 -2.97 0.22
C LEU A 144 6.70 -1.55 0.24
N CYS A 145 7.57 -1.25 1.20
CA CYS A 145 8.30 0.01 1.31
C CYS A 145 9.79 -0.24 1.05
N PHE A 146 10.41 0.57 0.19
CA PHE A 146 11.81 0.39 -0.23
C PHE A 146 12.68 1.51 0.30
N GLY A 147 13.80 1.16 0.95
CA GLY A 147 14.79 2.09 1.48
C GLY A 147 14.48 2.70 2.86
N GLU A 148 13.23 2.63 3.32
CA GLU A 148 12.76 3.23 4.58
C GLU A 148 12.06 2.19 5.45
N GLU A 149 12.08 2.40 6.77
CA GLU A 149 11.41 1.52 7.73
C GLU A 149 9.88 1.59 7.58
N PHE A 150 9.21 0.46 7.76
CA PHE A 150 7.76 0.36 7.61
C PHE A 150 7.21 -0.93 8.27
N PRO A 151 6.02 -0.92 8.90
CA PRO A 151 5.26 0.26 9.32
C PRO A 151 6.01 1.07 10.39
N ASP A 152 5.79 2.38 10.38
CA ASP A 152 6.36 3.35 11.29
C ASP A 152 5.40 4.55 11.44
N MET A 153 5.81 5.60 12.16
CA MET A 153 5.01 6.83 12.33
C MET A 153 5.03 7.77 11.12
N THR A 154 5.81 7.49 10.09
CA THR A 154 5.94 8.34 8.90
C THR A 154 4.72 8.15 7.99
N PRO A 155 4.00 9.22 7.60
CA PRO A 155 2.86 9.09 6.69
C PRO A 155 3.22 8.41 5.37
N LEU A 156 2.36 7.52 4.86
CA LEU A 156 2.55 6.84 3.57
C LEU A 156 2.88 7.80 2.41
N ARG A 157 2.28 9.00 2.44
CA ARG A 157 2.52 10.06 1.44
C ARG A 157 3.92 10.67 1.46
N SER A 158 4.69 10.44 2.52
CA SER A 158 6.06 10.93 2.69
C SER A 158 7.11 9.89 2.32
N LYS A 159 6.72 8.62 2.14
CA LYS A 159 7.61 7.53 1.75
C LYS A 159 8.11 7.69 0.31
N LEU A 160 9.40 7.42 0.10
CA LEU A 160 10.12 7.52 -1.16
C LEU A 160 9.52 6.61 -2.23
N ILE A 161 9.38 5.32 -1.89
CA ILE A 161 8.84 4.28 -2.77
C ILE A 161 7.92 3.35 -1.97
N LEU A 162 6.66 3.28 -2.37
CA LEU A 162 5.73 2.23 -1.97
C LEU A 162 5.28 1.43 -3.19
N VAL A 163 5.11 0.12 -3.03
CA VAL A 163 4.48 -0.76 -4.01
C VAL A 163 3.32 -1.48 -3.34
N GLN A 164 2.09 -1.14 -3.74
CA GLN A 164 0.87 -1.81 -3.29
C GLN A 164 0.59 -3.01 -4.19
N ILE A 165 0.29 -4.16 -3.59
CA ILE A 165 0.03 -5.43 -4.26
C ILE A 165 -1.33 -5.95 -3.79
N GLU A 166 -2.20 -6.31 -4.74
CA GLU A 166 -3.51 -6.90 -4.45
C GLU A 166 -3.79 -8.11 -5.35
N GLN A 167 -4.36 -9.16 -4.79
CA GLN A 167 -4.89 -10.27 -5.59
C GLN A 167 -6.21 -9.82 -6.25
N LEU A 168 -6.38 -10.09 -7.55
CA LEU A 168 -7.52 -9.57 -8.33
C LEU A 168 -8.88 -9.98 -7.73
N TYR A 169 -9.03 -11.25 -7.37
CA TYR A 169 -10.27 -11.77 -6.77
C TYR A 169 -10.53 -11.23 -5.35
N VAL A 170 -9.48 -11.06 -4.53
CA VAL A 170 -9.60 -10.47 -3.18
C VAL A 170 -10.09 -9.03 -3.28
N ARG A 171 -9.53 -8.26 -4.23
CA ARG A 171 -9.96 -6.89 -4.49
C ARG A 171 -11.43 -6.83 -4.97
N GLN A 172 -11.85 -7.73 -5.85
CA GLN A 172 -13.25 -7.81 -6.31
C GLN A 172 -14.21 -8.08 -5.14
N LEU A 173 -13.89 -9.05 -4.27
CA LEU A 173 -14.69 -9.35 -3.08
C LEU A 173 -14.81 -8.15 -2.13
N VAL A 174 -13.71 -7.40 -1.92
CA VAL A 174 -13.71 -6.15 -1.15
C VAL A 174 -14.58 -5.07 -1.79
N GLU A 175 -14.51 -4.89 -3.11
CA GLU A 175 -15.33 -3.91 -3.84
C GLU A 175 -16.82 -4.26 -3.83
N GLU A 176 -17.18 -5.55 -3.86
CA GLU A 176 -18.56 -6.05 -3.77
C GLU A 176 -19.12 -5.90 -2.35
N ALA A 177 -18.37 -6.34 -1.34
CA ALA A 177 -18.73 -6.19 0.07
C ALA A 177 -18.94 -4.71 0.46
N GLY A 178 -18.04 -3.81 0.04
CA GLY A 178 -18.17 -2.37 0.29
C GLY A 178 -19.43 -1.75 -0.32
N LYS A 179 -19.82 -2.17 -1.54
CA LYS A 179 -21.07 -1.72 -2.18
C LYS A 179 -22.29 -2.13 -1.37
N SER A 180 -22.33 -3.39 -0.89
CA SER A 180 -23.47 -3.92 -0.14
C SER A 180 -23.77 -3.13 1.14
N CYS A 181 -22.75 -2.66 1.85
CA CYS A 181 -22.93 -1.80 3.03
C CYS A 181 -23.30 -0.35 2.67
N SER A 182 -22.78 0.20 1.56
CA SER A 182 -23.15 1.56 1.13
C SER A 182 -24.63 1.70 0.72
N ALA A 183 -25.22 0.63 0.17
CA ALA A 183 -26.63 0.59 -0.25
C ALA A 183 -27.62 0.54 0.92
N GLY A 184 -27.17 0.13 2.13
CA GLY A 184 -28.02 0.07 3.33
C GLY A 184 -28.32 1.44 3.98
N SER A 185 -27.67 2.51 3.53
CA SER A 185 -27.73 3.85 4.16
C SER A 185 -28.74 4.80 3.50
N MET A 186 -29.87 4.29 3.02
CA MET A 186 -31.02 5.11 2.55
C MET A 186 -32.31 4.74 3.29
N MET A 187 -32.36 5.03 4.58
CA MET A 187 -33.60 5.32 5.29
C MET A 187 -33.76 6.83 5.36
N GLN A 188 -34.49 7.41 4.40
CA GLN A 188 -35.00 8.78 4.57
C GLN A 188 -36.04 8.74 5.68
N ALA A 189 -35.77 9.43 6.79
CA ALA A 189 -36.82 9.73 7.76
C ALA A 189 -37.85 10.67 7.11
N PRO A 190 -39.16 10.46 7.30
CA PRO A 190 -40.17 11.40 6.80
C PRO A 190 -39.99 12.79 7.43
N GLU A 191 -40.08 13.82 6.57
CA GLU A 191 -40.06 15.23 6.94
C GLU A 191 -41.46 15.68 7.42
N GLU A 192 -41.54 16.46 8.50
CA GLU A 192 -42.70 17.29 8.89
C GLU A 192 -42.21 18.52 9.71
N PRO A 193 -42.95 19.66 9.72
CA PRO A 193 -42.38 21.01 9.93
C PRO A 193 -42.61 21.65 11.35
N PRO A 194 -42.08 22.86 11.63
CA PRO A 194 -42.05 23.49 12.96
C PRO A 194 -43.26 24.42 13.26
N PRO A 195 -43.53 24.73 14.55
CA PRO A 195 -43.13 26.04 15.13
C PRO A 195 -42.73 25.91 16.64
N ASP A 196 -42.36 26.91 17.45
CA ASP A 196 -42.22 28.38 17.33
C ASP A 196 -41.14 28.93 18.32
N GLN A 197 -40.96 30.24 18.37
CA GLN A 197 -39.97 31.03 19.14
C GLN A 197 -40.13 30.91 20.69
N VAL A 198 -39.19 31.28 21.58
CA VAL A 198 -38.88 32.68 22.00
C VAL A 198 -37.66 32.76 22.97
N PHE A 199 -36.59 33.44 22.51
CA PHE A 199 -35.71 34.43 23.21
C PHE A 199 -34.86 34.22 24.51
N ARG A 200 -33.70 34.92 24.47
CA ARG A 200 -32.81 35.51 25.53
C ARG A 200 -31.65 34.63 26.06
N VAL A 201 -30.43 35.14 26.34
CA VAL A 201 -29.76 36.45 26.09
C VAL A 201 -28.21 36.24 26.09
N PHE A 202 -27.46 37.13 25.41
CA PHE A 202 -25.99 37.25 25.23
C PHE A 202 -25.15 37.60 26.50
N PRO A 203 -23.80 37.83 26.47
CA PRO A 203 -22.74 37.56 25.45
C PRO A 203 -21.39 36.95 25.98
N ASP A 204 -20.42 36.86 25.03
CA ASP A 204 -18.93 36.98 25.15
C ASP A 204 -18.07 35.73 25.48
N VAL A 205 -16.77 35.62 25.11
CA VAL A 205 -15.80 36.59 24.53
C VAL A 205 -14.82 35.96 23.47
N CYS A 206 -13.87 36.76 22.95
CA CYS A 206 -12.94 36.50 21.82
C CYS A 206 -11.69 35.59 22.02
N ALA A 207 -11.18 35.11 20.86
CA ALA A 207 -9.78 34.78 20.49
C ALA A 207 -9.15 33.47 21.07
N SER A 208 -8.21 32.76 20.42
CA SER A 208 -7.26 33.10 19.33
C SER A 208 -6.93 31.93 18.37
N HIS A 209 -6.19 32.20 17.29
CA HIS A 209 -5.86 31.24 16.21
C HIS A 209 -4.63 30.34 16.46
N GLN A 210 -4.73 29.09 15.96
CA GLN A 210 -3.73 28.25 15.27
C GLN A 210 -2.21 28.37 15.56
N ARG A 211 -1.57 27.20 15.80
CA ARG A 211 -0.42 26.68 15.00
C ARG A 211 -0.10 25.21 15.33
N PRO A 212 0.22 24.34 14.35
CA PRO A 212 0.65 22.97 14.61
C PRO A 212 2.17 22.86 14.83
N PHE A 213 2.59 22.07 15.83
CA PHE A 213 3.99 21.66 15.99
C PHE A 213 4.34 20.55 14.99
N PHE A 214 5.33 20.78 14.13
CA PHE A 214 6.01 19.73 13.37
C PHE A 214 7.46 19.66 13.84
N ARG A 215 7.94 18.49 14.25
CA ARG A 215 9.29 18.31 14.80
C ARG A 215 10.22 17.73 13.74
N GLU A 216 11.25 18.48 13.42
CA GLU A 216 12.33 18.10 12.51
C GLU A 216 13.27 17.04 13.14
N ASN A 217 14.04 16.36 12.29
CA ASN A 217 15.04 15.30 12.57
C ASN A 217 14.55 13.85 12.62
N GLN A 218 14.69 13.15 11.48
CA GLN A 218 15.24 11.79 11.46
C GLN A 218 16.31 11.70 10.38
N GLN A 219 17.49 11.18 10.75
CA GLN A 219 18.63 10.99 9.85
C GLN A 219 18.55 9.61 9.19
N ILE A 220 18.84 9.55 7.89
CA ILE A 220 18.94 8.28 7.15
C ILE A 220 20.26 7.61 7.51
N THR A 221 20.19 6.42 8.12
CA THR A 221 21.34 5.52 8.32
C THR A 221 21.53 4.62 7.10
N VAL A 222 22.80 4.42 6.74
CA VAL A 222 23.29 3.63 5.59
C VAL A 222 23.03 2.14 5.80
#